data_AF-A0A8H6Q2H6-F1
#
_entry.id   AF-A0A8H6Q2H6-F1
#
_cell.length_a   1.000
_cell.length_b   1.000
_cell.length_c   1.000
_cell.angle_alpha   90.00
_cell.angle_beta   90.00
_cell.angle_gamma   90.00
#
_symmetry.space_group_name_H-M   'P 1'
#
loop_
_entity.id
_entity.type
_entity.pdbx_description
1 polymer ?
#
loop_
_entity_poly.entity_id
_entity_poly.type
_entity_poly.pdbx_seq_one_letter_code
_entity_poly.pdbx_strand_id
1 'polypeptide(L)'
;MAFVPSASAFSLPLSSWQQPASVRVARYESRKRKKHSDGWADDNGDGEGETTDAASEIAPTAPSLTLSPEEAHQYRVAGLSFDQELPGGLFPHAPAKSGSTKKENRGDILKSLSSLSPPIYPPQSSAYQGNLRLQHLAVITSILHRCLLQGDYIRAGRAWGLILREEFAGSPIDVRTDGRWGIGAEILLRRGRQVAETAPGIQPNGDGREGRGHVSKPYFTRKGFEDAKHYYERLIVQHPYRKSAPDAISSLHFYPAMFGLWVYVTQEESNSAREEIHSGHEDSPGEFSEDEELEQEFDVGAGSKHRRHHLITSVRARELEEAQQIAARMDEILVSPPYSDSPELLELRGMVSLWIGDLFVSCVPHQEKDEYDIDDHSSMKQDADDLHDSIQARRERRLAMEKRQSEILKSREFFEKARQHGRSVASTLEHFHIDDNASLGSSGMGF
;
A
#
# COMPACT_ATOMS: atom_id res chain seq x y z
N MET A 1 -18.67 -12.20 2.83
CA MET A 1 -18.11 -10.88 2.45
C MET A 1 -18.16 -10.74 0.94
N ALA A 2 -18.72 -9.66 0.40
CA ALA A 2 -18.52 -9.31 -1.00
C ALA A 2 -17.18 -8.56 -1.10
N PHE A 3 -16.24 -9.07 -1.89
CA PHE A 3 -15.02 -8.31 -2.23
C PHE A 3 -15.43 -7.13 -3.11
N VAL A 4 -15.66 -5.97 -2.51
CA VAL A 4 -15.62 -4.70 -3.24
C VAL A 4 -14.22 -4.63 -3.86
N PRO A 5 -14.09 -4.56 -5.20
CA PRO A 5 -12.78 -4.56 -5.83
C PRO A 5 -12.07 -3.26 -5.43
N SER A 6 -11.10 -3.37 -4.52
CA SER A 6 -10.30 -2.24 -4.04
C SER A 6 -9.77 -1.48 -5.25
N ALA A 7 -10.17 -0.22 -5.38
CA ALA A 7 -9.78 0.59 -6.52
C ALA A 7 -8.25 0.75 -6.46
N SER A 8 -7.59 0.52 -7.61
CA SER A 8 -6.13 0.63 -7.67
C SER A 8 -5.68 2.00 -7.16
N ALA A 9 -4.54 2.09 -6.46
CA ALA A 9 -3.98 3.36 -6.04
C ALA A 9 -3.82 4.35 -7.23
N PHE A 10 -3.56 3.81 -8.43
CA PHE A 10 -3.48 4.54 -9.70
C PHE A 10 -4.83 4.89 -10.35
N SER A 11 -5.95 4.58 -9.70
CA SER A 11 -7.30 4.96 -10.18
C SER A 11 -7.53 6.47 -10.03
N LEU A 12 -8.58 6.98 -10.68
CA LEU A 12 -8.92 8.40 -10.62
C LEU A 12 -9.39 8.77 -9.20
N PRO A 13 -8.92 9.87 -8.59
CA PRO A 13 -9.39 10.38 -7.30
C PRO A 13 -10.85 10.87 -7.40
N LEU A 14 -11.79 9.93 -7.43
CA LEU A 14 -13.23 10.07 -7.56
C LEU A 14 -13.89 8.93 -6.80
N SER A 15 -15.07 9.16 -6.23
CA SER A 15 -15.89 8.10 -5.61
C SER A 15 -16.20 6.98 -6.61
N SER A 16 -16.34 5.74 -6.14
CA SER A 16 -16.55 4.57 -6.99
C SER A 16 -17.74 4.68 -7.96
N TRP A 17 -18.79 5.42 -7.60
CA TRP A 17 -19.95 5.70 -8.45
C TRP A 17 -19.74 6.84 -9.48
N GLN A 18 -18.70 7.66 -9.29
CA GLN A 18 -18.22 8.67 -10.26
C GLN A 18 -17.09 8.12 -11.13
N GLN A 19 -16.42 7.03 -10.71
CA GLN A 19 -15.41 6.39 -11.55
C GLN A 19 -16.04 5.79 -12.81
N PRO A 20 -15.39 5.94 -13.98
CA PRO A 20 -15.85 5.30 -15.22
C PRO A 20 -15.78 3.78 -15.11
N ALA A 21 -16.86 3.08 -15.50
CA ALA A 21 -16.90 1.63 -15.53
C ALA A 21 -15.75 1.06 -16.41
N SER A 22 -14.81 0.34 -15.77
CA SER A 22 -13.65 -0.22 -16.46
C SER A 22 -14.06 -1.29 -17.47
N VAL A 23 -13.26 -1.48 -18.52
CA VAL A 23 -13.52 -2.51 -19.57
C VAL A 23 -13.64 -3.92 -18.97
N ARG A 24 -12.95 -4.19 -17.85
CA ARG A 24 -13.11 -5.45 -17.10
C ARG A 24 -14.48 -5.52 -16.43
N VAL A 25 -14.89 -4.50 -15.67
CA VAL A 25 -16.20 -4.45 -14.99
C VAL A 25 -17.34 -4.54 -16.00
N ALA A 26 -17.28 -3.75 -17.08
CA ALA A 26 -18.29 -3.72 -18.15
C ALA A 26 -18.44 -5.05 -18.94
N ARG A 27 -17.52 -6.01 -18.77
CA ARG A 27 -17.65 -7.38 -19.31
C ARG A 27 -18.43 -8.33 -18.40
N TYR A 28 -18.41 -8.09 -17.08
CA TYR A 28 -19.06 -8.94 -16.07
C TYR A 28 -20.35 -8.32 -15.51
N GLU A 29 -20.56 -7.01 -15.62
CA GLU A 29 -21.86 -6.39 -15.36
C GLU A 29 -22.88 -6.87 -16.39
N SER A 30 -23.80 -7.72 -15.94
CA SER A 30 -24.91 -8.20 -16.76
C SER A 30 -25.82 -7.02 -17.12
N ARG A 31 -25.92 -6.73 -18.43
CA ARG A 31 -26.82 -5.70 -18.98
C ARG A 31 -28.26 -5.98 -18.54
N LYS A 32 -28.73 -5.34 -17.47
CA LYS A 32 -30.12 -5.45 -17.00
C LYS A 32 -31.05 -5.06 -18.14
N ARG A 33 -31.84 -6.03 -18.62
CA ARG A 33 -32.70 -5.91 -19.80
C ARG A 33 -33.66 -4.74 -19.61
N LYS A 34 -33.52 -3.67 -20.40
CA LYS A 34 -34.47 -2.54 -20.43
C LYS A 34 -35.84 -3.12 -20.80
N LYS A 35 -36.76 -3.16 -19.83
CA LYS A 35 -38.13 -3.62 -20.03
C LYS A 35 -38.84 -2.59 -20.90
N HIS A 36 -38.90 -2.84 -22.20
CA HIS A 36 -39.75 -2.07 -23.09
C HIS A 36 -41.21 -2.38 -22.70
N SER A 37 -42.00 -1.33 -22.48
CA SER A 37 -43.44 -1.41 -22.56
C SER A 37 -43.84 -1.33 -24.03
N ASP A 38 -45.11 -1.61 -24.30
CA ASP A 38 -45.81 -1.34 -25.56
C ASP A 38 -45.33 -2.20 -26.74
N GLY A 39 -46.19 -2.62 -27.66
CA GLY A 39 -47.64 -2.50 -27.71
C GLY A 39 -48.13 -3.17 -29.00
N TRP A 40 -49.23 -3.92 -28.95
CA TRP A 40 -49.73 -4.62 -30.14
C TRP A 40 -50.44 -3.64 -31.07
N ALA A 41 -50.04 -3.64 -32.34
CA ALA A 41 -50.80 -3.12 -33.47
C ALA A 41 -50.63 -4.09 -34.63
N ASP A 42 -51.74 -4.43 -35.27
CA ASP A 42 -51.88 -5.35 -36.39
C ASP A 42 -52.12 -4.53 -37.66
N ASP A 43 -51.55 -4.95 -38.79
CA ASP A 43 -51.96 -4.50 -40.12
C ASP A 43 -51.54 -5.54 -41.18
N ASN A 44 -52.36 -5.70 -42.23
CA ASN A 44 -52.31 -6.85 -43.14
C ASN A 44 -52.31 -6.43 -44.61
N GLY A 45 -51.65 -7.24 -45.45
CA GLY A 45 -51.82 -7.26 -46.92
C GLY A 45 -50.95 -6.27 -47.72
N ASP A 46 -50.76 -6.46 -49.03
CA ASP A 46 -51.13 -7.60 -49.89
C ASP A 46 -50.26 -7.65 -51.17
N GLY A 47 -50.16 -8.85 -51.77
CA GLY A 47 -49.84 -9.06 -53.21
C GLY A 47 -48.36 -9.01 -53.64
N GLU A 48 -47.90 -9.79 -54.64
CA GLU A 48 -48.46 -10.93 -55.41
C GLU A 48 -47.30 -11.94 -55.67
N GLY A 49 -47.51 -13.25 -55.85
CA GLY A 49 -47.76 -13.94 -57.15
C GLY A 49 -46.46 -14.09 -57.99
N GLU A 50 -46.08 -15.19 -58.64
CA GLU A 50 -46.65 -16.51 -59.02
C GLU A 50 -45.50 -17.35 -59.71
N THR A 51 -45.47 -18.67 -59.93
CA THR A 51 -46.27 -19.87 -59.55
C THR A 51 -45.40 -21.18 -59.52
N THR A 52 -46.04 -22.35 -59.65
CA THR A 52 -45.64 -23.77 -59.85
C THR A 52 -44.64 -24.09 -61.01
N ASP A 53 -44.08 -25.29 -61.25
CA ASP A 53 -44.24 -26.64 -60.66
C ASP A 53 -43.05 -27.63 -60.91
N ALA A 54 -43.11 -28.80 -60.26
CA ALA A 54 -42.65 -30.16 -60.66
C ALA A 54 -41.25 -30.46 -61.31
N ALA A 55 -40.45 -31.21 -60.54
CA ALA A 55 -39.68 -32.44 -60.89
C ALA A 55 -38.78 -32.53 -62.15
N SER A 56 -37.49 -32.86 -61.93
CA SER A 56 -36.92 -34.17 -62.34
C SER A 56 -35.48 -34.40 -61.81
N GLU A 57 -35.14 -35.65 -61.47
CA GLU A 57 -33.75 -36.09 -61.27
C GLU A 57 -33.08 -36.36 -62.63
N ILE A 58 -31.94 -35.72 -62.93
CA ILE A 58 -31.06 -36.08 -64.05
C ILE A 58 -29.61 -36.02 -63.56
N ALA A 59 -28.83 -37.06 -63.89
CA ALA A 59 -27.43 -37.18 -63.47
C ALA A 59 -26.54 -36.08 -64.10
N PRO A 60 -25.46 -35.65 -63.41
CA PRO A 60 -24.56 -34.63 -63.94
C PRO A 60 -23.83 -35.13 -65.19
N THR A 61 -24.23 -34.61 -66.35
CA THR A 61 -23.49 -34.76 -67.60
C THR A 61 -22.18 -33.99 -67.48
N ALA A 62 -21.05 -34.69 -67.56
CA ALA A 62 -19.73 -34.06 -67.46
C ALA A 62 -19.53 -33.07 -68.63
N PRO A 63 -19.17 -31.80 -68.36
CA PRO A 63 -18.82 -30.85 -69.42
C PRO A 63 -17.49 -31.25 -70.07
N SER A 64 -17.47 -31.40 -71.39
CA SER A 64 -16.24 -31.63 -72.15
C SER A 64 -15.39 -30.35 -72.19
N LEU A 65 -14.54 -30.20 -71.17
CA LEU A 65 -13.70 -29.01 -70.97
C LEU A 65 -12.71 -28.84 -72.13
N THR A 66 -13.01 -27.91 -73.02
CA THR A 66 -12.19 -27.58 -74.20
C THR A 66 -11.08 -26.61 -73.82
N LEU A 67 -10.07 -27.14 -73.11
CA LEU A 67 -8.88 -26.41 -72.69
C LEU A 67 -8.15 -25.75 -73.88
N SER A 68 -7.63 -24.55 -73.65
CA SER A 68 -6.69 -23.88 -74.55
C SER A 68 -5.44 -24.76 -74.79
N PRO A 69 -4.81 -24.72 -75.98
CA PRO A 69 -3.56 -25.43 -76.25
C PRO A 69 -2.45 -25.14 -75.22
N GLU A 70 -2.43 -23.93 -74.65
CA GLU A 70 -1.45 -23.53 -73.64
C GLU A 70 -1.81 -24.01 -72.22
N GLU A 71 -3.09 -24.08 -71.88
CA GLU A 71 -3.57 -24.71 -70.63
C GLU A 71 -3.29 -26.21 -70.66
N ALA A 72 -3.62 -26.89 -71.76
CA ALA A 72 -3.31 -28.31 -71.97
C ALA A 72 -1.80 -28.61 -71.93
N HIS A 73 -0.95 -27.63 -72.29
CA HIS A 73 0.50 -27.72 -72.09
C HIS A 73 0.89 -27.58 -70.61
N GLN A 74 0.33 -26.61 -69.88
CA GLN A 74 0.57 -26.45 -68.44
C GLN A 74 0.19 -27.71 -67.65
N TYR A 75 -0.97 -28.31 -67.94
CA TYR A 75 -1.39 -29.60 -67.39
C TYR A 75 -0.37 -30.72 -67.63
N ARG A 76 0.12 -30.85 -68.88
CA ARG A 76 1.12 -31.85 -69.26
C ARG A 76 2.47 -31.65 -68.55
N VAL A 77 2.88 -30.40 -68.31
CA VAL A 77 4.11 -30.06 -67.58
C VAL A 77 3.94 -30.28 -66.06
N ALA A 78 2.75 -30.01 -65.51
CA ALA A 78 2.45 -30.22 -64.11
C ALA A 78 2.22 -31.70 -63.74
N GLY A 79 1.98 -32.57 -64.72
CA GLY A 79 1.66 -33.99 -64.49
C GLY A 79 0.25 -34.24 -63.93
N LEU A 80 -0.63 -33.22 -63.98
CA LEU A 80 -2.03 -33.33 -63.55
C LEU A 80 -2.93 -33.85 -64.68
N SER A 81 -3.98 -34.58 -64.33
CA SER A 81 -5.08 -34.90 -65.24
C SER A 81 -5.92 -33.65 -65.53
N PHE A 82 -6.54 -33.60 -66.72
CA PHE A 82 -7.37 -32.48 -67.15
C PHE A 82 -8.65 -32.29 -66.30
N ASP A 83 -9.05 -33.32 -65.56
CA ASP A 83 -10.22 -33.33 -64.66
C ASP A 83 -9.93 -32.72 -63.28
N GLN A 84 -8.69 -32.32 -63.00
CA GLN A 84 -8.25 -31.76 -61.71
C GLN A 84 -7.93 -30.27 -61.83
N GLU A 85 -8.45 -29.42 -60.94
CA GLU A 85 -8.08 -28.00 -60.94
C GLU A 85 -6.60 -27.80 -60.58
N LEU A 86 -5.91 -26.93 -61.33
CA LEU A 86 -4.53 -26.54 -61.01
C LEU A 86 -4.48 -25.85 -59.62
N PRO A 87 -3.53 -26.20 -58.73
CA PRO A 87 -3.48 -25.68 -57.36
C PRO A 87 -3.23 -24.16 -57.34
N GLY A 88 -4.31 -23.40 -57.10
CA GLY A 88 -4.35 -21.96 -57.33
C GLY A 88 -3.47 -21.12 -56.40
N GLY A 89 -2.44 -20.49 -56.96
CA GLY A 89 -1.95 -19.17 -56.52
C GLY A 89 -1.32 -19.05 -55.12
N LEU A 90 -0.85 -20.15 -54.52
CA LEU A 90 -0.17 -20.16 -53.22
C LEU A 90 1.23 -20.83 -53.25
N PHE A 91 1.93 -20.74 -54.40
CA PHE A 91 3.38 -20.97 -54.43
C PHE A 91 4.13 -19.79 -53.74
N PRO A 92 5.33 -20.01 -53.16
CA PRO A 92 5.76 -19.35 -51.91
C PRO A 92 6.15 -17.85 -51.99
N HIS A 93 5.97 -17.19 -53.14
CA HIS A 93 6.31 -15.78 -53.35
C HIS A 93 5.18 -14.93 -53.93
N ALA A 94 3.94 -15.42 -53.94
CA ALA A 94 2.78 -14.56 -54.19
C ALA A 94 2.65 -13.53 -53.05
N PRO A 95 2.58 -12.21 -53.32
CA PRO A 95 2.35 -11.21 -52.28
C PRO A 95 0.98 -11.46 -51.63
N ALA A 96 0.93 -11.44 -50.30
CA ALA A 96 -0.30 -11.70 -49.57
C ALA A 96 -1.41 -10.76 -50.04
N LYS A 97 -2.54 -11.33 -50.50
CA LYS A 97 -3.70 -10.56 -50.98
C LYS A 97 -4.06 -9.53 -49.91
N SER A 98 -3.97 -8.25 -50.25
CA SER A 98 -4.36 -7.14 -49.38
C SER A 98 -5.88 -7.07 -49.26
N GLY A 99 -6.45 -8.06 -48.57
CA GLY A 99 -7.86 -8.06 -48.18
C GLY A 99 -8.14 -6.75 -47.45
N SER A 100 -9.20 -6.05 -47.87
CA SER A 100 -9.57 -4.72 -47.38
C SER A 100 -9.39 -4.66 -45.87
N THR A 101 -8.45 -3.84 -45.40
CA THR A 101 -8.20 -3.65 -43.98
C THR A 101 -9.41 -2.95 -43.39
N LYS A 102 -10.40 -3.75 -42.96
CA LYS A 102 -11.47 -3.30 -42.07
C LYS A 102 -10.78 -2.53 -40.96
N LYS A 103 -11.02 -1.22 -40.90
CA LYS A 103 -10.45 -0.37 -39.85
C LYS A 103 -10.97 -0.92 -38.54
N GLU A 104 -10.14 -1.68 -37.83
CA GLU A 104 -10.55 -2.36 -36.61
C GLU A 104 -11.06 -1.30 -35.65
N ASN A 105 -12.35 -1.35 -35.32
CA ASN A 105 -12.87 -0.36 -34.39
C ASN A 105 -12.21 -0.64 -33.04
N ARG A 106 -12.02 0.41 -32.26
CA ARG A 106 -11.43 0.29 -30.92
C ARG A 106 -12.14 -0.74 -30.03
N GLY A 107 -13.44 -0.99 -30.27
CA GLY A 107 -14.19 -2.09 -29.65
C GLY A 107 -13.77 -3.49 -30.09
N ASP A 108 -13.39 -3.69 -31.36
CA ASP A 108 -12.89 -4.96 -31.89
C ASP A 108 -11.49 -5.28 -31.33
N ILE A 109 -10.63 -4.27 -31.22
CA ILE A 109 -9.30 -4.36 -30.58
C ILE A 109 -9.43 -4.68 -29.08
N LEU A 110 -10.36 -4.03 -28.38
CA LEU A 110 -10.63 -4.37 -26.97
C LEU A 110 -11.20 -5.79 -26.82
N LYS A 111 -12.04 -6.23 -27.77
CA LYS A 111 -12.60 -7.58 -27.80
C LYS A 111 -11.50 -8.63 -28.02
N SER A 112 -10.61 -8.43 -28.98
CA SER A 112 -9.50 -9.35 -29.26
C SER A 112 -8.51 -9.44 -28.08
N LEU A 113 -8.07 -8.30 -27.52
CA LEU A 113 -7.23 -8.26 -26.31
C LEU A 113 -7.89 -8.99 -25.12
N SER A 114 -9.20 -8.83 -24.93
CA SER A 114 -9.96 -9.52 -23.89
C SER A 114 -10.17 -11.03 -24.15
N SER A 115 -9.94 -11.50 -25.37
CA SER A 115 -10.02 -12.91 -25.76
C SER A 115 -8.68 -13.65 -25.72
N LEU A 116 -7.58 -12.95 -25.47
CA LEU A 116 -6.27 -13.55 -25.24
C LEU A 116 -6.25 -14.39 -23.95
N SER A 117 -5.27 -15.30 -23.89
CA SER A 117 -4.93 -16.06 -22.69
C SER A 117 -3.47 -15.76 -22.33
N PRO A 118 -3.18 -15.01 -21.25
CA PRO A 118 -4.13 -14.36 -20.33
C PRO A 118 -4.86 -13.15 -20.96
N PRO A 119 -6.07 -12.79 -20.47
CA PRO A 119 -6.87 -11.71 -21.05
C PRO A 119 -6.32 -10.33 -20.70
N ILE A 120 -5.96 -9.55 -21.72
CA ILE A 120 -5.38 -8.22 -21.56
C ILE A 120 -6.49 -7.17 -21.53
N TYR A 121 -6.63 -6.49 -20.39
CA TYR A 121 -7.50 -5.32 -20.25
C TYR A 121 -6.62 -4.06 -20.17
N PRO A 122 -6.51 -3.24 -21.24
CA PRO A 122 -5.79 -1.97 -21.13
C PRO A 122 -6.52 -1.04 -20.13
N PRO A 123 -5.80 -0.22 -19.34
CA PRO A 123 -6.38 0.60 -18.27
C PRO A 123 -7.21 1.80 -18.78
N GLN A 124 -7.56 1.82 -20.05
CA GLN A 124 -8.33 2.89 -20.68
C GLN A 124 -9.82 2.74 -20.38
N SER A 125 -10.21 3.09 -19.16
CA SER A 125 -11.62 3.26 -18.80
C SER A 125 -12.26 4.41 -19.61
N SER A 126 -13.59 4.41 -19.74
CA SER A 126 -14.31 5.29 -20.67
C SER A 126 -14.14 6.80 -20.43
N ALA A 127 -13.73 7.23 -19.23
CA ALA A 127 -13.42 8.65 -18.95
C ALA A 127 -12.34 9.26 -19.85
N TYR A 128 -11.38 8.47 -20.34
CA TYR A 128 -10.36 8.94 -21.29
C TYR A 128 -10.94 9.30 -22.67
N GLN A 129 -12.25 9.05 -22.91
CA GLN A 129 -12.93 9.32 -24.17
C GLN A 129 -14.14 10.22 -23.97
N GLY A 130 -13.90 11.52 -23.83
CA GLY A 130 -14.93 12.56 -23.92
C GLY A 130 -14.81 13.68 -22.89
N ASN A 131 -14.15 13.46 -21.76
CA ASN A 131 -14.00 14.49 -20.72
C ASN A 131 -12.51 14.86 -20.51
N LEU A 132 -12.10 15.97 -21.13
CA LEU A 132 -10.75 16.53 -21.04
C LEU A 132 -10.31 16.77 -19.59
N ARG A 133 -11.23 17.12 -18.69
CA ARG A 133 -10.94 17.34 -17.26
C ARG A 133 -10.54 16.03 -16.56
N LEU A 134 -11.20 14.93 -16.90
CA LEU A 134 -10.82 13.59 -16.40
C LEU A 134 -9.48 13.13 -16.98
N GLN A 135 -9.18 13.46 -18.24
CA GLN A 135 -7.87 13.21 -18.83
C GLN A 135 -6.75 14.00 -18.13
N HIS A 136 -6.95 15.29 -17.82
CA HIS A 136 -5.98 16.08 -17.05
C HIS A 136 -5.80 15.54 -15.63
N LEU A 137 -6.90 15.25 -14.92
CA LEU A 137 -6.88 14.67 -13.57
C LEU A 137 -6.14 13.31 -13.56
N ALA A 138 -6.37 12.45 -14.55
CA ALA A 138 -5.63 11.20 -14.72
C ALA A 138 -4.12 11.42 -14.94
N VAL A 139 -3.75 12.37 -15.82
CA VAL A 139 -2.35 12.73 -16.07
C VAL A 139 -1.69 13.26 -14.80
N ILE A 140 -2.32 14.17 -14.06
CA ILE A 140 -1.79 14.72 -12.79
C ILE A 140 -1.65 13.60 -11.74
N THR A 141 -2.59 12.66 -11.64
CA THR A 141 -2.48 11.48 -10.78
C THR A 141 -1.31 10.57 -11.21
N SER A 142 -1.11 10.32 -12.50
CA SER A 142 0.06 9.54 -12.96
C SER A 142 1.40 10.25 -12.67
N ILE A 143 1.44 11.58 -12.78
CA ILE A 143 2.60 12.40 -12.42
C ILE A 143 2.86 12.32 -10.92
N LEU A 144 1.82 12.40 -10.08
CA LEU A 144 1.92 12.25 -8.63
C LEU A 144 2.60 10.92 -8.26
N HIS A 145 2.07 9.78 -8.73
CA HIS A 145 2.67 8.48 -8.39
C HIS A 145 4.07 8.30 -8.99
N ARG A 146 4.34 8.84 -10.19
CA ARG A 146 5.70 8.85 -10.74
C ARG A 146 6.66 9.66 -9.87
N CYS A 147 6.27 10.84 -9.39
CA CYS A 147 7.09 11.64 -8.51
C CYS A 147 7.31 10.96 -7.16
N LEU A 148 6.32 10.27 -6.59
CA LEU A 148 6.49 9.47 -5.37
C LEU A 148 7.50 8.33 -5.57
N LEU A 149 7.37 7.57 -6.66
CA LEU A 149 8.31 6.48 -7.01
C LEU A 149 9.73 6.97 -7.34
N GLN A 150 9.86 8.20 -7.84
CA GLN A 150 11.15 8.85 -8.08
C GLN A 150 11.71 9.57 -6.83
N GLY A 151 11.00 9.53 -5.70
CA GLY A 151 11.39 10.28 -4.51
C GLY A 151 11.46 11.79 -4.74
N ASP A 152 10.43 12.41 -5.30
CA ASP A 152 10.31 13.86 -5.49
C ASP A 152 9.02 14.39 -4.86
N TYR A 153 9.11 14.70 -3.57
CA TYR A 153 8.00 15.15 -2.74
C TYR A 153 7.64 16.62 -2.99
N ILE A 154 8.55 17.41 -3.59
CA ILE A 154 8.26 18.80 -4.01
C ILE A 154 7.32 18.82 -5.23
N ARG A 155 7.59 18.03 -6.27
CA ARG A 155 6.70 17.89 -7.44
C ARG A 155 5.45 17.08 -7.11
N ALA A 156 5.56 16.01 -6.31
CA ALA A 156 4.39 15.29 -5.81
C ALA A 156 3.45 16.23 -5.01
N GLY A 157 3.97 17.06 -4.10
CA GLY A 157 3.16 18.02 -3.35
C GLY A 157 2.49 19.09 -4.20
N ARG A 158 3.09 19.49 -5.33
CA ARG A 158 2.44 20.37 -6.32
C ARG A 158 1.32 19.65 -7.07
N ALA A 159 1.55 18.41 -7.54
CA ALA A 159 0.52 17.61 -8.22
C ALA A 159 -0.66 17.29 -7.29
N TRP A 160 -0.39 16.92 -6.03
CA TRP A 160 -1.40 16.71 -5.00
C TRP A 160 -2.17 17.99 -4.67
N GLY A 161 -1.49 19.13 -4.56
CA GLY A 161 -2.12 20.44 -4.38
C GLY A 161 -2.97 20.93 -5.55
N LEU A 162 -2.78 20.38 -6.76
CA LEU A 162 -3.68 20.59 -7.91
C LEU A 162 -4.90 19.67 -7.83
N ILE A 163 -4.72 18.38 -7.51
CA ILE A 163 -5.82 17.41 -7.32
C ILE A 163 -6.79 17.93 -6.25
N LEU A 164 -6.30 18.38 -5.09
CA LEU A 164 -7.13 18.91 -4.00
C LEU A 164 -7.95 20.17 -4.36
N ARG A 165 -7.70 20.81 -5.50
CA ARG A 165 -8.44 21.99 -6.00
C ARG A 165 -9.43 21.66 -7.11
N GLU A 166 -9.49 20.41 -7.54
CA GLU A 166 -10.26 19.99 -8.72
C GLU A 166 -11.66 19.49 -8.31
N GLU A 167 -12.69 20.31 -8.50
CA GLU A 167 -14.07 19.99 -8.09
C GLU A 167 -14.87 19.20 -9.15
N PHE A 168 -14.82 17.87 -9.11
CA PHE A 168 -15.57 17.06 -10.08
C PHE A 168 -17.08 17.06 -9.80
N ALA A 169 -17.87 17.40 -10.84
CA ALA A 169 -19.33 17.48 -10.78
C ALA A 169 -19.90 18.36 -9.64
N GLY A 170 -19.16 19.40 -9.22
CA GLY A 170 -19.55 20.29 -8.11
C GLY A 170 -19.29 19.73 -6.71
N SER A 171 -18.56 18.62 -6.59
CA SER A 171 -18.02 18.11 -5.33
C SER A 171 -16.50 18.22 -5.32
N PRO A 172 -15.86 18.64 -4.21
CA PRO A 172 -14.42 18.50 -4.04
C PRO A 172 -14.03 17.02 -3.96
N ILE A 173 -12.78 16.71 -4.29
CA ILE A 173 -12.25 15.34 -4.24
C ILE A 173 -12.19 14.83 -2.80
N ASP A 174 -12.79 13.66 -2.57
CA ASP A 174 -12.79 13.02 -1.25
C ASP A 174 -11.42 12.36 -0.97
N VAL A 175 -10.61 13.06 -0.18
CA VAL A 175 -9.26 12.70 0.29
C VAL A 175 -9.22 11.32 0.97
N ARG A 176 -10.35 10.84 1.48
CA ARG A 176 -10.47 9.57 2.18
C ARG A 176 -10.36 8.36 1.25
N THR A 177 -10.69 8.53 -0.03
CA THR A 177 -10.64 7.44 -1.04
C THR A 177 -9.22 6.89 -1.22
N ASP A 178 -9.14 5.59 -1.49
CA ASP A 178 -7.94 4.86 -1.98
C ASP A 178 -6.64 5.10 -1.20
N GLY A 179 -6.72 5.38 0.12
CA GLY A 179 -5.55 5.67 0.96
C GLY A 179 -4.86 7.01 0.66
N ARG A 180 -5.48 7.88 -0.15
CA ARG A 180 -4.89 9.15 -0.62
C ARG A 180 -4.57 10.13 0.52
N TRP A 181 -5.29 10.02 1.63
CA TRP A 181 -4.95 10.69 2.88
C TRP A 181 -3.54 10.36 3.38
N GLY A 182 -3.10 9.09 3.31
CA GLY A 182 -1.75 8.68 3.69
C GLY A 182 -0.68 9.29 2.79
N ILE A 183 -0.95 9.38 1.49
CA ILE A 183 -0.07 10.06 0.51
C ILE A 183 0.12 11.54 0.88
N GLY A 184 -0.95 12.22 1.33
CA GLY A 184 -0.89 13.60 1.80
C GLY A 184 0.05 13.78 2.99
N ALA A 185 0.04 12.86 3.95
CA ALA A 185 0.92 12.87 5.12
C ALA A 185 2.37 12.54 4.76
N GLU A 186 2.62 11.53 3.91
CA GLU A 186 3.98 11.16 3.48
C GLU A 186 4.69 12.31 2.75
N ILE A 187 3.97 13.02 1.87
CA ILE A 187 4.51 14.19 1.17
C ILE A 187 4.96 15.26 2.16
N LEU A 188 4.18 15.54 3.23
CA LEU A 188 4.54 16.54 4.23
C LEU A 188 5.78 16.11 5.03
N LEU A 189 5.80 14.85 5.50
CA LEU A 189 6.89 14.26 6.26
C LEU A 189 8.25 14.36 5.54
N ARG A 190 8.28 14.01 4.25
CA ARG A 190 9.52 13.89 3.47
C ARG A 190 9.92 15.18 2.72
N ARG A 191 8.98 16.07 2.42
CA ARG A 191 9.25 17.33 1.68
C ARG A 191 10.25 18.25 2.38
N GLY A 192 10.27 18.28 3.72
CA GLY A 192 11.21 19.11 4.48
C GLY A 192 12.68 18.76 4.18
N ARG A 193 12.99 17.47 4.04
CA ARG A 193 14.34 16.96 3.71
C ARG A 193 14.82 17.51 2.36
N GLN A 194 13.97 17.45 1.35
CA GLN A 194 14.30 17.91 -0.01
C GLN A 194 14.48 19.42 -0.12
N VAL A 195 13.74 20.20 0.66
CA VAL A 195 13.91 21.66 0.71
C VAL A 195 15.26 22.03 1.36
N ALA A 196 15.77 21.22 2.31
CA ALA A 196 17.11 21.39 2.85
C ALA A 196 18.20 20.95 1.84
N GLU A 197 18.00 19.83 1.14
CA GLU A 197 18.95 19.32 0.12
C GLU A 197 19.03 20.19 -1.15
N THR A 198 17.96 20.90 -1.49
CA THR A 198 17.91 21.82 -2.65
C THR A 198 18.20 23.28 -2.29
N ALA A 199 18.54 23.58 -1.03
CA ALA A 199 18.97 24.90 -0.62
C ALA A 199 20.40 25.20 -1.14
N PRO A 200 20.62 26.26 -1.94
CA PRO A 200 21.87 26.50 -2.67
C PRO A 200 23.02 27.06 -1.80
N GLY A 201 23.09 26.65 -0.52
CA GLY A 201 24.11 27.04 0.45
C GLY A 201 24.95 25.86 0.98
N ILE A 202 24.52 24.61 0.76
CA ILE A 202 25.30 23.42 1.12
C ILE A 202 25.87 22.84 -0.17
N GLN A 203 27.09 23.26 -0.53
CA GLN A 203 27.88 22.51 -1.50
C GLN A 203 28.27 21.18 -0.85
N PRO A 204 27.99 20.01 -1.47
CA PRO A 204 28.83 18.86 -1.21
C PRO A 204 30.21 19.22 -1.76
N ASN A 205 31.22 19.31 -0.89
CA ASN A 205 32.60 19.50 -1.36
C ASN A 205 32.97 18.34 -2.31
N GLY A 206 33.76 18.66 -3.34
CA GLY A 206 34.07 17.77 -4.47
C GLY A 206 35.03 16.63 -4.14
N ASP A 207 34.85 16.00 -2.99
CA ASP A 207 35.69 14.94 -2.43
C ASP A 207 35.30 13.60 -3.05
N GLY A 208 36.06 13.15 -4.05
CA GLY A 208 35.85 11.89 -4.77
C GLY A 208 36.12 10.62 -3.94
N ARG A 209 35.35 10.43 -2.85
CA ARG A 209 35.40 9.26 -1.97
C ARG A 209 34.00 8.65 -1.78
N GLU A 210 33.50 8.02 -2.83
CA GLU A 210 32.47 7.00 -2.71
C GLU A 210 33.03 5.82 -1.88
N GLY A 211 32.80 5.80 -0.55
CA GLY A 211 33.31 4.71 0.29
C GLY A 211 33.55 4.94 1.79
N ARG A 212 32.96 5.93 2.46
CA ARG A 212 32.91 5.98 3.94
C ARG A 212 31.53 6.33 4.48
N GLY A 213 31.11 5.57 5.49
CA GLY A 213 30.15 5.97 6.53
C GLY A 213 28.90 6.75 6.09
N HIS A 214 28.04 6.17 5.24
CA HIS A 214 26.67 6.70 5.10
C HIS A 214 25.85 6.35 6.35
N VAL A 215 26.07 7.08 7.45
CA VAL A 215 25.19 7.06 8.63
C VAL A 215 23.77 7.41 8.19
N SER A 216 22.77 6.69 8.69
CA SER A 216 21.40 6.63 8.17
C SER A 216 20.59 7.91 8.38
N LYS A 217 21.00 9.03 7.79
CA LYS A 217 20.39 10.35 8.02
C LYS A 217 18.88 10.29 7.72
N PRO A 218 18.01 10.53 8.72
CA PRO A 218 16.62 10.12 8.66
C PRO A 218 15.86 10.68 7.45
N TYR A 219 14.92 9.89 6.94
CA TYR A 219 14.18 10.19 5.70
C TYR A 219 13.12 11.30 5.85
N PHE A 220 13.08 11.98 7.00
CA PHE A 220 12.11 13.01 7.35
C PHE A 220 12.79 14.20 8.05
N THR A 221 11.98 15.18 8.47
CA THR A 221 12.42 16.28 9.33
C THR A 221 11.38 16.47 10.44
N ARG A 222 11.79 16.87 11.64
CA ARG A 222 10.87 17.04 12.79
C ARG A 222 9.72 18.01 12.49
N LYS A 223 10.00 19.09 11.75
CA LYS A 223 8.97 19.99 11.17
C LYS A 223 8.03 19.29 10.17
N GLY A 224 8.54 18.42 9.30
CA GLY A 224 7.72 17.63 8.38
C GLY A 224 6.80 16.65 9.11
N PHE A 225 7.25 16.10 10.23
CA PHE A 225 6.41 15.31 11.14
C PHE A 225 5.33 16.17 11.81
N GLU A 226 5.64 17.37 12.31
CA GLU A 226 4.66 18.32 12.85
C GLU A 226 3.60 18.72 11.79
N ASP A 227 4.03 19.04 10.57
CA ASP A 227 3.14 19.34 9.44
C ASP A 227 2.21 18.15 9.10
N ALA A 228 2.74 16.91 9.14
CA ALA A 228 1.98 15.68 8.92
C ALA A 228 1.01 15.34 10.07
N LYS A 229 1.42 15.54 11.32
CA LYS A 229 0.58 15.40 12.54
C LYS A 229 -0.60 16.38 12.49
N HIS A 230 -0.34 17.66 12.21
CA HIS A 230 -1.38 18.67 12.04
C HIS A 230 -2.27 18.42 10.80
N TYR A 231 -1.78 17.71 9.78
CA TYR A 231 -2.61 17.24 8.68
C TYR A 231 -3.59 16.12 9.11
N TYR A 232 -3.13 15.13 9.89
CA TYR A 232 -4.01 14.12 10.48
C TYR A 232 -5.06 14.71 11.43
N GLU A 233 -4.66 15.65 12.29
CA GLU A 233 -5.56 16.34 13.22
C GLU A 233 -6.68 17.08 12.50
N ARG A 234 -6.38 17.73 11.36
CA ARG A 234 -7.39 18.36 10.50
C ARG A 234 -8.33 17.33 9.85
N LEU A 235 -7.83 16.19 9.38
CA LEU A 235 -8.68 15.12 8.85
C LEU A 235 -9.60 14.53 9.92
N ILE A 236 -9.12 14.35 11.15
CA ILE A 236 -9.91 13.88 12.30
C ILE A 236 -11.07 14.83 12.60
N VAL A 237 -10.83 16.15 12.59
CA VAL A 237 -11.87 17.19 12.81
C VAL A 237 -12.84 17.31 11.63
N GLN A 238 -12.36 17.14 10.38
CA GLN A 238 -13.20 17.20 9.17
C GLN A 238 -14.05 15.95 8.96
N HIS A 239 -13.59 14.80 9.45
CA HIS A 239 -14.20 13.48 9.20
C HIS A 239 -14.37 12.65 10.50
N PRO A 240 -15.10 13.17 11.51
CA PRO A 240 -15.42 12.41 12.71
C PRO A 240 -16.28 11.20 12.37
N TYR A 241 -16.12 10.13 13.15
CA TYR A 241 -16.91 8.89 13.04
C TYR A 241 -18.43 9.14 13.03
N ARG A 242 -19.15 8.43 12.15
CA ARG A 242 -20.61 8.52 12.02
C ARG A 242 -21.22 7.12 12.09
N LYS A 243 -22.05 6.86 13.11
CA LYS A 243 -22.76 5.58 13.32
C LYS A 243 -23.64 5.13 12.13
N SER A 244 -24.01 6.05 11.24
CA SER A 244 -24.79 5.77 10.02
C SER A 244 -23.98 5.25 8.83
N ALA A 245 -22.64 5.24 8.92
CA ALA A 245 -21.75 4.74 7.87
C ALA A 245 -20.46 4.17 8.50
N PRO A 246 -20.51 3.01 9.17
CA PRO A 246 -19.36 2.46 9.90
C PRO A 246 -18.18 2.13 8.97
N ASP A 247 -18.46 1.63 7.76
CA ASP A 247 -17.44 1.27 6.75
C ASP A 247 -16.79 2.51 6.08
N ALA A 248 -17.22 3.73 6.44
CA ALA A 248 -16.67 4.94 5.87
C ALA A 248 -15.43 5.39 6.63
N ILE A 249 -14.32 5.57 5.90
CA ILE A 249 -13.06 6.10 6.45
C ILE A 249 -13.33 7.39 7.23
N SER A 250 -12.81 7.44 8.45
CA SER A 250 -13.16 8.40 9.50
C SER A 250 -12.05 8.46 10.55
N SER A 251 -12.24 9.28 11.61
CA SER A 251 -11.30 9.43 12.72
C SER A 251 -10.75 8.11 13.29
N LEU A 252 -11.53 7.02 13.28
CA LEU A 252 -11.10 5.69 13.73
C LEU A 252 -9.87 5.15 12.98
N HIS A 253 -9.65 5.50 11.71
CA HIS A 253 -8.47 5.05 10.94
C HIS A 253 -7.36 6.11 10.89
N PHE A 254 -7.68 7.39 11.09
CA PHE A 254 -6.68 8.45 11.14
C PHE A 254 -5.88 8.44 12.46
N TYR A 255 -6.51 8.09 13.59
CA TYR A 255 -5.80 7.98 14.87
C TYR A 255 -4.71 6.88 14.85
N PRO A 256 -4.96 5.61 14.46
CA PRO A 256 -3.93 4.58 14.37
C PRO A 256 -2.77 4.99 13.45
N ALA A 257 -3.07 5.59 12.29
CA ALA A 257 -2.03 6.03 11.35
C ALA A 257 -1.19 7.21 11.87
N MET A 258 -1.80 8.17 12.55
CA MET A 258 -1.09 9.29 13.18
C MET A 258 -0.21 8.80 14.34
N PHE A 259 -0.70 7.88 15.18
CA PHE A 259 0.08 7.32 16.28
C PHE A 259 1.20 6.40 15.78
N GLY A 260 0.93 5.55 14.78
CA GLY A 260 1.96 4.72 14.14
C GLY A 260 3.07 5.55 13.49
N LEU A 261 2.73 6.68 12.86
CA LEU A 261 3.73 7.63 12.35
C LEU A 261 4.57 8.26 13.48
N TRP A 262 3.96 8.61 14.61
CA TRP A 262 4.69 9.17 15.76
C TRP A 262 5.64 8.13 16.37
N VAL A 263 5.17 6.90 16.60
CA VAL A 263 6.02 5.77 17.06
C VAL A 263 7.20 5.54 16.11
N TYR A 264 6.96 5.49 14.80
CA TYR A 264 8.03 5.34 13.81
C TYR A 264 9.05 6.50 13.86
N VAL A 265 8.59 7.75 13.97
CA VAL A 265 9.49 8.93 14.05
C VAL A 265 10.34 8.89 15.31
N THR A 266 9.76 8.64 16.48
CA THR A 266 10.49 8.54 17.75
C THR A 266 11.49 7.37 17.75
N GLN A 267 11.13 6.22 17.16
CA GLN A 267 12.04 5.08 17.02
C GLN A 267 13.19 5.37 16.05
N GLU A 268 12.93 6.03 14.92
CA GLU A 268 13.98 6.39 13.95
C GLU A 268 14.92 7.48 14.47
N GLU A 269 14.43 8.51 15.18
CA GLU A 269 15.28 9.51 15.84
C GLU A 269 16.16 8.86 16.93
N SER A 270 15.64 7.86 17.66
CA SER A 270 16.42 7.07 18.62
C SER A 270 17.43 6.12 17.93
N ASN A 271 17.07 5.46 16.83
CA ASN A 271 17.97 4.61 16.04
C ASN A 271 19.13 5.43 15.47
N SER A 272 18.83 6.54 14.79
CA SER A 272 19.82 7.44 14.19
C SER A 272 20.80 7.98 15.25
N ALA A 273 20.30 8.45 16.39
CA ALA A 273 21.15 8.93 17.48
C ALA A 273 22.04 7.83 18.09
N ARG A 274 21.57 6.56 18.11
CA ARG A 274 22.38 5.41 18.53
C ARG A 274 23.44 5.04 17.48
N GLU A 275 23.10 5.12 16.18
CA GLU A 275 24.06 4.92 15.08
C GLU A 275 25.15 6.00 15.05
N GLU A 276 24.82 7.27 15.33
CA GLU A 276 25.78 8.37 15.48
C GLU A 276 26.76 8.11 16.65
N ILE A 277 26.26 7.69 17.82
CA ILE A 277 27.09 7.30 18.98
C ILE A 277 27.96 6.08 18.69
N HIS A 278 27.52 5.16 17.82
CA HIS A 278 28.28 3.97 17.44
C HIS A 278 29.39 4.29 16.43
N SER A 279 29.05 4.99 15.35
CA SER A 279 29.97 5.32 14.25
C SER A 279 31.06 6.32 14.64
N GLY A 280 30.74 7.30 15.49
CA GLY A 280 31.71 8.28 16.00
C GLY A 280 32.86 7.69 16.86
N HIS A 281 32.84 6.38 17.13
CA HIS A 281 33.94 5.66 17.80
C HIS A 281 34.76 4.79 16.81
N GLU A 282 34.25 4.48 15.61
CA GLU A 282 34.97 3.70 14.59
C GLU A 282 35.83 4.59 13.67
N ASP A 283 35.41 5.83 13.42
CA ASP A 283 36.18 6.82 12.65
C ASP A 283 37.26 7.56 13.49
N SER A 284 37.65 7.01 14.64
CA SER A 284 38.84 7.45 15.39
C SER A 284 40.04 6.59 15.00
N PRO A 285 40.86 6.97 13.98
CA PRO A 285 42.09 6.25 13.70
C PRO A 285 43.00 6.33 14.92
N GLY A 286 43.70 5.24 15.25
CA GLY A 286 44.62 5.23 16.37
C GLY A 286 45.72 6.27 16.18
N GLU A 287 45.92 7.12 17.18
CA GLU A 287 47.14 7.92 17.30
C GLU A 287 48.30 6.95 17.57
N PHE A 288 48.97 6.53 16.49
CA PHE A 288 50.29 5.89 16.56
C PHE A 288 51.31 6.94 17.02
N SER A 289 51.26 7.25 18.32
CA SER A 289 52.33 7.92 19.04
C SER A 289 53.42 6.89 19.32
N GLU A 290 54.17 6.52 18.28
CA GLU A 290 55.38 5.70 18.40
C GLU A 290 56.51 6.52 19.06
N ASP A 291 56.42 6.71 20.37
CA ASP A 291 57.53 7.14 21.24
C ASP A 291 57.38 6.43 22.60
N GLU A 292 58.51 6.02 23.19
CA GLU A 292 58.57 5.00 24.26
C GLU A 292 58.36 5.58 25.67
N GLU A 293 57.37 5.07 26.43
CA GLU A 293 57.54 4.70 27.86
C GLU A 293 56.40 3.80 28.36
N LEU A 294 56.63 3.05 29.44
CA LEU A 294 55.83 1.88 29.85
C LEU A 294 54.80 2.18 30.97
N GLU A 295 53.85 1.25 31.16
CA GLU A 295 52.95 1.10 32.32
C GLU A 295 51.83 2.16 32.52
N GLN A 296 50.79 2.18 31.65
CA GLN A 296 49.42 2.65 32.04
C GLN A 296 48.23 2.30 31.10
N GLU A 297 48.28 1.18 30.36
CA GLU A 297 47.34 0.95 29.22
C GLU A 297 45.91 0.48 29.57
N PHE A 298 45.59 0.17 30.84
CA PHE A 298 44.36 -0.59 31.17
C PHE A 298 43.07 0.23 31.41
N ASP A 299 43.16 1.53 31.74
CA ASP A 299 42.01 2.30 32.26
C ASP A 299 41.28 3.14 31.19
N VAL A 300 41.99 3.65 30.18
CA VAL A 300 41.45 4.59 29.17
C VAL A 300 40.24 4.00 28.41
N GLY A 301 40.23 2.68 28.20
CA GLY A 301 39.12 1.97 27.57
C GLY A 301 37.84 1.90 28.41
N ALA A 302 37.95 1.87 29.75
CA ALA A 302 36.80 1.77 30.66
C ALA A 302 35.98 3.07 30.65
N GLY A 303 36.65 4.22 30.76
CA GLY A 303 36.02 5.55 30.68
C GLY A 303 35.26 5.78 29.37
N SER A 304 35.82 5.35 28.23
CA SER A 304 35.13 5.44 26.93
C SER A 304 33.85 4.59 26.88
N LYS A 305 33.92 3.31 27.30
CA LYS A 305 32.76 2.40 27.38
C LYS A 305 31.66 2.98 28.27
N HIS A 306 32.02 3.49 29.45
CA HIS A 306 31.07 4.06 30.41
C HIS A 306 30.40 5.33 29.87
N ARG A 307 31.18 6.26 29.28
CA ARG A 307 30.66 7.47 28.61
C ARG A 307 29.70 7.13 27.47
N ARG A 308 30.02 6.13 26.64
CA ARG A 308 29.15 5.62 25.57
C ARG A 308 27.84 5.06 26.12
N HIS A 309 27.89 4.30 27.21
CA HIS A 309 26.70 3.75 27.85
C HIS A 309 25.78 4.87 28.39
N HIS A 310 26.32 5.90 29.04
CA HIS A 310 25.55 7.07 29.49
C HIS A 310 24.89 7.82 28.33
N LEU A 311 25.60 8.03 27.22
CA LEU A 311 25.02 8.66 26.03
C LEU A 311 23.84 7.82 25.48
N ILE A 312 24.00 6.50 25.33
CA ILE A 312 22.93 5.60 24.88
C ILE A 312 21.73 5.62 25.85
N THR A 313 21.98 5.61 27.16
CA THR A 313 20.94 5.76 28.19
C THR A 313 20.21 7.11 28.05
N SER A 314 20.90 8.21 27.78
CA SER A 314 20.28 9.52 27.56
C SER A 314 19.40 9.57 26.30
N VAL A 315 19.72 8.81 25.24
CA VAL A 315 18.87 8.67 24.06
C VAL A 315 17.60 7.89 24.40
N ARG A 316 17.75 6.74 25.08
CA ARG A 316 16.61 5.91 25.52
C ARG A 316 15.69 6.62 26.50
N ALA A 317 16.23 7.49 27.37
CA ALA A 317 15.43 8.31 28.28
C ALA A 317 14.52 9.30 27.52
N ARG A 318 15.00 9.90 26.42
CA ARG A 318 14.18 10.75 25.54
C ARG A 318 13.15 9.94 24.75
N GLU A 319 13.53 8.76 24.24
CA GLU A 319 12.59 7.83 23.59
C GLU A 319 11.44 7.44 24.54
N LEU A 320 11.78 7.17 25.81
CA LEU A 320 10.83 6.84 26.88
C LEU A 320 9.90 8.01 27.24
N GLU A 321 10.40 9.24 27.24
CA GLU A 321 9.56 10.43 27.44
C GLU A 321 8.55 10.60 26.29
N GLU A 322 9.01 10.55 25.04
CA GLU A 322 8.12 10.66 23.88
C GLU A 322 7.12 9.49 23.81
N ALA A 323 7.53 8.27 24.17
CA ALA A 323 6.63 7.11 24.29
C ALA A 323 5.54 7.32 25.37
N GLN A 324 5.87 7.94 26.50
CA GLN A 324 4.89 8.30 27.53
C GLN A 324 3.94 9.41 27.06
N GLN A 325 4.42 10.40 26.29
CA GLN A 325 3.57 11.43 25.68
C GLN A 325 2.60 10.82 24.64
N ILE A 326 3.04 9.83 23.86
CA ILE A 326 2.19 9.04 22.96
C ILE A 326 1.10 8.32 23.77
N ALA A 327 1.49 7.57 24.81
CA ALA A 327 0.55 6.80 25.64
C ALA A 327 -0.50 7.68 26.32
N ALA A 328 -0.09 8.80 26.93
CA ALA A 328 -1.00 9.74 27.58
C ALA A 328 -2.06 10.28 26.59
N ARG A 329 -1.63 10.69 25.39
CA ARG A 329 -2.56 11.17 24.35
C ARG A 329 -3.48 10.07 23.82
N MET A 330 -3.02 8.82 23.74
CA MET A 330 -3.90 7.70 23.41
C MET A 330 -4.94 7.46 24.50
N ASP A 331 -4.52 7.53 25.78
CA ASP A 331 -5.42 7.35 26.92
C ASP A 331 -6.49 8.46 26.98
N GLU A 332 -6.17 9.72 26.67
CA GLU A 332 -7.15 10.82 26.51
C GLU A 332 -8.28 10.51 25.53
N ILE A 333 -7.95 9.87 24.39
CA ILE A 333 -8.91 9.57 23.31
C ILE A 333 -9.74 8.33 23.66
N LEU A 334 -9.11 7.31 24.28
CA LEU A 334 -9.72 6.04 24.65
C LEU A 334 -10.75 6.14 25.79
N VAL A 335 -10.91 7.31 26.44
CA VAL A 335 -11.95 7.54 27.47
C VAL A 335 -13.38 7.38 26.92
N SER A 336 -13.61 7.60 25.62
CA SER A 336 -14.97 7.76 25.07
C SER A 336 -15.27 6.88 23.84
N PRO A 337 -16.48 6.30 23.76
CA PRO A 337 -16.98 5.69 22.52
C PRO A 337 -17.09 6.74 21.40
N PRO A 338 -16.65 6.45 20.16
CA PRO A 338 -16.37 5.11 19.61
C PRO A 338 -14.94 4.60 19.83
N TYR A 339 -14.03 5.41 20.36
CA TYR A 339 -12.60 5.10 20.38
C TYR A 339 -12.26 4.00 21.38
N SER A 340 -12.91 4.04 22.57
CA SER A 340 -12.84 3.02 23.62
C SER A 340 -13.10 1.58 23.12
N ASP A 341 -13.91 1.43 22.08
CA ASP A 341 -14.43 0.16 21.60
C ASP A 341 -13.66 -0.36 20.37
N SER A 342 -12.72 0.45 19.84
CA SER A 342 -12.05 0.18 18.56
C SER A 342 -10.82 -0.73 18.74
N PRO A 343 -10.78 -1.92 18.11
CA PRO A 343 -9.72 -2.89 18.36
C PRO A 343 -8.34 -2.38 17.92
N GLU A 344 -8.25 -1.68 16.78
CA GLU A 344 -6.99 -1.13 16.25
C GLU A 344 -6.29 -0.17 17.23
N LEU A 345 -7.04 0.71 17.92
CA LEU A 345 -6.45 1.62 18.91
C LEU A 345 -6.12 0.93 20.23
N LEU A 346 -6.92 -0.05 20.65
CA LEU A 346 -6.66 -0.85 21.85
C LEU A 346 -5.40 -1.72 21.67
N GLU A 347 -5.24 -2.39 20.52
CA GLU A 347 -4.05 -3.16 20.19
C GLU A 347 -2.80 -2.28 20.13
N LEU A 348 -2.88 -1.14 19.42
CA LEU A 348 -1.77 -0.18 19.35
C LEU A 348 -1.41 0.36 20.75
N ARG A 349 -2.40 0.66 21.61
CA ARG A 349 -2.16 1.11 22.98
C ARG A 349 -1.50 0.04 23.85
N GLY A 350 -1.86 -1.23 23.65
CA GLY A 350 -1.22 -2.38 24.29
C GLY A 350 0.23 -2.56 23.85
N MET A 351 0.51 -2.42 22.54
CA MET A 351 1.87 -2.46 21.99
C MET A 351 2.73 -1.30 22.52
N VAL A 352 2.19 -0.09 22.63
CA VAL A 352 2.89 1.07 23.22
C VAL A 352 3.24 0.82 24.70
N SER A 353 2.37 0.20 25.50
CA SER A 353 2.73 -0.21 26.87
C SER A 353 3.87 -1.23 26.90
N LEU A 354 3.90 -2.22 26.01
CA LEU A 354 5.03 -3.15 25.93
C LEU A 354 6.36 -2.44 25.59
N TRP A 355 6.34 -1.53 24.61
CA TRP A 355 7.51 -0.72 24.24
C TRP A 355 8.00 0.16 25.40
N ILE A 356 7.10 0.84 26.12
CA ILE A 356 7.44 1.60 27.34
C ILE A 356 8.03 0.68 28.43
N GLY A 357 7.46 -0.52 28.61
CA GLY A 357 7.96 -1.52 29.56
C GLY A 357 9.40 -1.97 29.25
N ASP A 358 9.70 -2.20 27.98
CA ASP A 358 11.05 -2.58 27.53
C ASP A 358 12.03 -1.39 27.56
N LEU A 359 11.56 -0.17 27.30
CA LEU A 359 12.34 1.05 27.48
C LEU A 359 12.70 1.31 28.94
N PHE A 360 11.79 1.07 29.91
CA PHE A 360 12.10 1.22 31.34
C PHE A 360 13.32 0.39 31.76
N VAL A 361 13.43 -0.86 31.27
CA VAL A 361 14.60 -1.72 31.55
C VAL A 361 15.81 -1.29 30.74
N SER A 362 15.62 -0.85 29.49
CA SER A 362 16.71 -0.41 28.61
C SER A 362 17.35 0.93 29.03
N CYS A 363 16.66 1.74 29.84
CA CYS A 363 17.18 2.99 30.42
C CYS A 363 18.04 2.78 31.68
N VAL A 364 18.10 1.56 32.24
CA VAL A 364 19.00 1.26 33.36
C VAL A 364 20.33 0.74 32.79
N PRO A 365 21.50 1.25 33.20
CA PRO A 365 22.78 0.78 32.70
C PRO A 365 22.94 -0.73 32.95
N HIS A 366 23.35 -1.48 31.92
CA HIS A 366 23.66 -2.89 32.07
C HIS A 366 25.08 -3.01 32.61
N GLN A 367 25.22 -3.23 33.92
CA GLN A 367 26.46 -3.74 34.47
C GLN A 367 26.65 -5.17 33.95
N GLU A 368 27.48 -5.31 32.92
CA GLU A 368 28.00 -6.61 32.51
C GLU A 368 28.78 -7.18 33.69
N LYS A 369 28.49 -8.44 34.04
CA LYS A 369 29.37 -9.21 34.90
C LYS A 369 30.43 -9.80 33.99
N ASP A 370 31.64 -9.26 34.04
CA ASP A 370 32.81 -10.02 33.66
C ASP A 370 32.92 -11.17 34.69
N GLU A 371 32.44 -12.36 34.32
CA GLU A 371 32.35 -13.55 35.20
C GLU A 371 33.61 -14.41 35.09
N TYR A 372 34.75 -13.77 34.83
CA TYR A 372 36.09 -14.34 34.74
C TYR A 372 37.12 -13.43 35.43
N ASP A 373 38.28 -13.99 35.75
CA ASP A 373 39.43 -13.37 36.41
C ASP A 373 39.14 -12.77 37.81
N ILE A 374 38.69 -13.65 38.71
CA ILE A 374 39.17 -13.60 40.10
C ILE A 374 40.57 -14.24 40.10
N ASP A 375 41.60 -13.42 39.94
CA ASP A 375 42.96 -13.75 40.39
C ASP A 375 43.43 -12.70 41.40
N ASP A 376 44.27 -13.10 42.35
CA ASP A 376 44.45 -12.38 43.61
C ASP A 376 45.48 -11.22 43.53
N HIS A 377 45.35 -10.28 44.46
CA HIS A 377 46.27 -9.18 44.80
C HIS A 377 46.42 -8.02 43.79
N SER A 378 45.67 -6.92 44.03
CA SER A 378 46.30 -5.64 44.44
C SER A 378 45.29 -4.56 44.88
N SER A 379 45.80 -3.56 45.61
CA SER A 379 45.16 -2.28 45.98
C SER A 379 43.80 -2.30 46.73
N MET A 380 43.85 -2.37 48.07
CA MET A 380 42.71 -1.97 48.91
C MET A 380 42.51 -0.43 48.93
N LYS A 381 41.92 0.09 47.87
CA LYS A 381 41.22 1.39 47.81
C LYS A 381 40.01 1.29 46.86
N GLN A 382 39.04 0.46 47.22
CA GLN A 382 37.71 0.54 46.62
C GLN A 382 36.91 1.57 47.41
N ASP A 383 36.47 2.63 46.74
CA ASP A 383 35.82 3.76 47.39
C ASP A 383 34.39 3.40 47.83
N ALA A 384 33.93 4.06 48.89
CA ALA A 384 32.59 3.81 49.44
C ALA A 384 31.45 4.18 48.47
N ASP A 385 31.75 5.03 47.50
CA ASP A 385 30.81 5.55 46.51
C ASP A 385 30.49 4.49 45.42
N ASP A 386 31.47 3.69 44.96
CA ASP A 386 31.23 2.56 44.04
C ASP A 386 30.25 1.54 44.63
N LEU A 387 30.36 1.27 45.93
CA LEU A 387 29.43 0.39 46.64
C LEU A 387 28.03 1.03 46.76
N HIS A 388 27.94 2.35 46.90
CA HIS A 388 26.69 3.08 46.92
C HIS A 388 25.99 3.02 45.56
N ASP A 389 26.71 3.32 44.48
CA ASP A 389 26.21 3.31 43.11
C ASP A 389 25.80 1.89 42.67
N SER A 390 26.56 0.86 43.05
CA SER A 390 26.17 -0.55 42.85
C SER A 390 24.83 -0.90 43.55
N ILE A 391 24.62 -0.41 44.79
CA ILE A 391 23.37 -0.59 45.52
C ILE A 391 22.22 0.22 44.87
N GLN A 392 22.50 1.44 44.41
CA GLN A 392 21.53 2.30 43.72
C GLN A 392 21.10 1.72 42.37
N ALA A 393 22.05 1.35 41.50
CA ALA A 393 21.77 0.70 40.22
C ALA A 393 20.96 -0.60 40.39
N ARG A 394 21.26 -1.39 41.44
CA ARG A 394 20.47 -2.59 41.78
C ARG A 394 19.05 -2.28 42.26
N ARG A 395 18.83 -1.12 42.92
CA ARG A 395 17.50 -0.61 43.30
C ARG A 395 16.73 -0.11 42.09
N GLU A 396 17.37 0.68 41.23
CA GLU A 396 16.80 1.22 39.99
C GLU A 396 16.40 0.10 39.03
N ARG A 397 17.25 -0.91 38.83
CA ARG A 397 16.93 -2.11 38.04
C ARG A 397 15.70 -2.87 38.56
N ARG A 398 15.49 -2.90 39.88
CA ARG A 398 14.27 -3.48 40.49
C ARG A 398 13.04 -2.64 40.18
N LEU A 399 13.11 -1.32 40.34
CA LEU A 399 12.02 -0.39 40.04
C LEU A 399 11.67 -0.37 38.54
N ALA A 400 12.65 -0.50 37.65
CA ALA A 400 12.44 -0.63 36.22
C ALA A 400 11.71 -1.94 35.86
N MET A 401 12.07 -3.07 36.49
CA MET A 401 11.39 -4.35 36.31
C MET A 401 9.95 -4.33 36.86
N GLU A 402 9.71 -3.65 37.98
CA GLU A 402 8.36 -3.43 38.56
C GLU A 402 7.49 -2.58 37.62
N LYS A 403 8.03 -1.46 37.10
CA LYS A 403 7.36 -0.64 36.09
C LYS A 403 7.04 -1.44 34.82
N ARG A 404 7.99 -2.22 34.30
CA ARG A 404 7.78 -3.13 33.16
C ARG A 404 6.67 -4.16 33.43
N GLN A 405 6.61 -4.73 34.63
CA GLN A 405 5.52 -5.63 35.01
C GLN A 405 4.16 -4.91 35.01
N SER A 406 4.08 -3.68 35.54
CA SER A 406 2.83 -2.91 35.51
C SER A 406 2.37 -2.57 34.07
N GLU A 407 3.30 -2.25 33.16
CA GLU A 407 2.97 -2.00 31.76
C GLU A 407 2.56 -3.28 31.01
N ILE A 408 3.15 -4.43 31.32
CA ILE A 408 2.72 -5.74 30.79
C ILE A 408 1.31 -6.11 31.28
N LEU A 409 0.92 -5.71 32.49
CA LEU A 409 -0.46 -5.89 32.96
C LEU A 409 -1.44 -4.98 32.20
N LYS A 410 -1.12 -3.68 32.04
CA LYS A 410 -1.91 -2.75 31.23
C LYS A 410 -2.05 -3.24 29.79
N SER A 411 -0.97 -3.69 29.15
CA SER A 411 -1.02 -4.18 27.77
C SER A 411 -1.94 -5.39 27.63
N ARG A 412 -1.93 -6.32 28.60
CA ARG A 412 -2.86 -7.45 28.64
C ARG A 412 -4.31 -6.97 28.71
N GLU A 413 -4.65 -6.05 29.61
CA GLU A 413 -6.01 -5.50 29.66
C GLU A 413 -6.47 -4.89 28.33
N PHE A 414 -5.59 -4.13 27.65
CA PHE A 414 -5.89 -3.54 26.34
C PHE A 414 -6.08 -4.62 25.26
N PHE A 415 -5.22 -5.64 25.19
CA PHE A 415 -5.39 -6.76 24.26
C PHE A 415 -6.63 -7.61 24.57
N GLU A 416 -7.02 -7.77 25.84
CA GLU A 416 -8.24 -8.50 26.19
C GLU A 416 -9.51 -7.71 25.83
N LYS A 417 -9.51 -6.38 26.03
CA LYS A 417 -10.58 -5.48 25.53
C LYS A 417 -10.66 -5.55 24.00
N ALA A 418 -9.54 -5.40 23.29
CA ALA A 418 -9.48 -5.52 21.83
C ALA A 418 -10.05 -6.86 21.33
N ARG A 419 -9.64 -7.97 21.95
CA ARG A 419 -10.12 -9.32 21.64
C ARG A 419 -11.62 -9.49 21.90
N GLN A 420 -12.19 -8.80 22.89
CA GLN A 420 -13.64 -8.80 23.13
C GLN A 420 -14.39 -8.04 22.03
N HIS A 421 -13.99 -6.80 21.71
CA HIS A 421 -14.65 -5.98 20.69
C HIS A 421 -14.46 -6.52 19.26
N GLY A 422 -13.24 -6.93 18.90
CA GLY A 422 -12.95 -7.53 17.59
C GLY A 422 -13.70 -8.85 17.34
N ARG A 423 -13.95 -9.64 18.39
CA ARG A 423 -14.84 -10.81 18.29
C ARG A 423 -16.32 -10.42 18.23
N SER A 424 -16.73 -9.40 18.98
CA SER A 424 -18.13 -8.94 19.05
C SER A 424 -18.69 -8.56 17.68
N VAL A 425 -17.90 -7.91 16.81
CA VAL A 425 -18.31 -7.56 15.44
C VAL A 425 -18.52 -8.81 14.57
N ALA A 426 -17.70 -9.86 14.74
CA ALA A 426 -17.88 -11.12 14.02
C ALA A 426 -19.08 -11.92 14.56
N SER A 427 -19.21 -12.07 15.89
CA SER A 427 -20.27 -12.88 16.50
C SER A 427 -21.66 -12.24 16.43
N THR A 428 -21.76 -10.91 16.37
CA THR A 428 -23.05 -10.25 16.12
C THR A 428 -23.56 -10.51 14.71
N LEU A 429 -22.69 -10.65 13.70
CA LEU A 429 -23.09 -11.04 12.35
C LEU A 429 -23.57 -12.49 12.27
N GLU A 430 -22.96 -13.42 13.01
CA GLU A 430 -23.43 -14.81 13.09
C GLU A 430 -24.83 -14.91 13.73
N HIS A 431 -25.12 -14.08 14.75
CA HIS A 431 -26.42 -14.06 15.42
C HIS A 431 -27.57 -13.47 14.57
N PHE A 432 -27.27 -12.81 13.43
CA PHE A 432 -28.31 -12.33 12.49
C PHE A 432 -28.79 -13.39 11.49
N HIS A 433 -28.36 -14.66 11.62
CA HIS A 433 -29.11 -15.77 11.03
C HIS A 433 -30.46 -15.93 11.72
N ILE A 434 -31.49 -15.33 11.13
CA ILE A 434 -32.89 -15.65 11.42
C ILE A 434 -33.11 -17.12 11.02
N ASP A 435 -33.62 -17.94 11.93
CA ASP A 435 -33.97 -19.32 11.66
C ASP A 435 -35.17 -19.39 10.69
N ASP A 436 -34.89 -19.50 9.39
CA ASP A 436 -35.87 -19.80 8.32
C ASP A 436 -36.36 -21.27 8.39
N ASN A 437 -36.78 -21.69 9.58
CA ASN A 437 -37.44 -22.97 9.84
C ASN A 437 -38.73 -22.77 10.65
N ALA A 438 -39.51 -21.75 10.28
CA ALA A 438 -40.94 -21.67 10.60
C ALA A 438 -41.65 -22.85 9.91
N SER A 439 -41.76 -23.97 10.63
CA SER A 439 -42.08 -25.26 10.06
C SER A 439 -43.46 -25.30 9.38
N LEU A 440 -43.47 -25.77 8.13
CA LEU A 440 -44.71 -26.10 7.39
C LEU A 440 -45.36 -27.35 8.00
N GLY A 441 -46.07 -27.16 9.11
CA GLY A 441 -46.83 -28.19 9.81
C GLY A 441 -48.01 -28.69 8.99
N SER A 442 -47.76 -29.69 8.15
CA SER A 442 -48.76 -30.34 7.29
C SER A 442 -49.95 -30.88 8.10
N SER A 443 -51.15 -30.34 7.87
CA SER A 443 -52.40 -30.87 8.40
C SER A 443 -52.83 -32.10 7.61
N GLY A 444 -52.44 -33.29 8.07
CA GLY A 444 -52.91 -34.57 7.55
C GLY A 444 -54.27 -34.95 8.15
N MET A 445 -55.29 -35.11 7.31
CA MET A 445 -56.55 -35.79 7.69
C MET A 445 -56.32 -37.29 7.86
N GLY A 446 -56.99 -37.94 8.82
CA GLY A 446 -56.85 -39.38 9.03
C GLY A 446 -57.77 -39.97 10.10
N PHE A 447 -59.05 -40.15 9.73
CA PHE A 447 -60.14 -40.81 10.48
C PHE A 447 -60.72 -40.06 11.69
#